data_AF-A0A9N9QZW5-F1
#
_entry.id   AF-A0A9N9QZW5-F1
#
_cell.length_a   1.000
_cell.length_b   1.000
_cell.length_c   1.000
_cell.angle_alpha   90.00
_cell.angle_beta   90.00
_cell.angle_gamma   90.00
#
_symmetry.space_group_name_H-M   'P 1'
#
loop_
_entity.id
_entity.type
_entity.pdbx_description
1 polymer ?
#
loop_
_entity_poly.entity_id
_entity_poly.type
_entity_poly.pdbx_seq_one_letter_code
_entity_poly.pdbx_strand_id
1 'polypeptide(L)'
;MDIEDILNLMQEIWASRPEGEQSGLSRDSVQWSDLCDVSRCLGARSLSALCRRFAQDYRYTTAGFPDLTLWNIRFVEVKSDTDKPSLKQIQWMHYLQQNGIDTEFCYVGVHTMRKKARAQ
;
A
#
# COMPACT_ATOMS: atom_id res chain seq x y z
N MET A 1 -7.34 7.01 18.59
CA MET A 1 -7.66 7.54 17.26
C MET A 1 -8.26 6.40 16.47
N ASP A 2 -9.55 6.47 16.23
CA ASP A 2 -10.22 5.53 15.33
C ASP A 2 -10.01 5.97 13.86
N ILE A 3 -10.68 5.31 12.91
CA ILE A 3 -10.49 5.63 11.50
C ILE A 3 -11.13 6.96 11.11
N GLU A 4 -12.24 7.35 11.74
CA GLU A 4 -12.94 8.59 11.40
C GLU A 4 -12.16 9.80 11.93
N ASP A 5 -11.53 9.70 13.09
CA ASP A 5 -10.57 10.69 13.59
C ASP A 5 -9.43 10.93 12.57
N ILE A 6 -8.85 9.85 12.02
CA ILE A 6 -7.76 9.94 11.03
C ILE A 6 -8.27 10.57 9.73
N LEU A 7 -9.46 10.18 9.27
CA LEU A 7 -10.07 10.73 8.06
C LEU A 7 -10.37 12.22 8.19
N ASN A 8 -10.84 12.68 9.35
CA ASN A 8 -11.07 14.09 9.61
C ASN A 8 -9.75 14.88 9.52
N LEU A 9 -8.69 14.39 10.16
CA LEU A 9 -7.36 15.00 10.06
C LEU A 9 -6.87 15.05 8.60
N MET A 10 -6.98 13.93 7.88
CA MET A 10 -6.58 13.84 6.48
C MET A 10 -7.39 14.79 5.59
N GLN A 11 -8.68 14.96 5.85
CA GLN A 11 -9.57 15.86 5.11
C GLN A 11 -9.20 17.33 5.33
N GLU A 12 -8.89 17.72 6.57
CA GLU A 12 -8.45 19.07 6.88
C GLU A 12 -7.16 19.43 6.14
N ILE A 13 -6.17 18.51 6.14
CA ILE A 13 -4.92 18.69 5.39
C ILE A 13 -5.19 18.70 3.87
N TRP A 14 -6.06 17.81 3.40
CA TRP A 14 -6.45 17.77 1.99
C TRP A 14 -7.13 19.08 1.57
N ALA A 15 -8.01 19.67 2.36
CA ALA A 15 -8.71 20.90 2.01
C ALA A 15 -7.81 22.14 2.14
N SER A 16 -6.92 22.17 3.12
CA SER A 16 -6.08 23.34 3.42
C SER A 16 -4.77 23.42 2.62
N ARG A 17 -4.33 22.32 1.99
CA ARG A 17 -3.08 22.31 1.20
C ARG A 17 -3.13 23.35 0.06
N PRO A 18 -2.22 24.36 0.06
CA PRO A 18 -2.21 25.44 -0.92
C PRO A 18 -2.03 24.95 -2.36
N GLU A 19 -2.56 25.71 -3.31
CA GLU A 19 -2.25 25.55 -4.73
C GLU A 19 -0.75 25.80 -4.96
N GLY A 20 -0.08 24.86 -5.63
CA GLY A 20 1.36 24.94 -5.93
C GLY A 20 2.29 24.34 -4.88
N GLU A 21 1.80 23.88 -3.72
CA GLU A 21 2.64 23.14 -2.78
C GLU A 21 3.09 21.80 -3.39
N GLN A 22 4.40 21.54 -3.37
CA GLN A 22 4.95 20.27 -3.83
C GLN A 22 4.53 19.13 -2.90
N SER A 23 4.00 18.07 -3.48
CA SER A 23 3.61 16.85 -2.78
C SER A 23 3.89 15.63 -3.66
N GLY A 24 4.03 14.47 -3.04
CA GLY A 24 4.05 13.19 -3.76
C GLY A 24 2.71 12.81 -4.39
N LEU A 25 1.63 13.56 -4.11
CA LEU A 25 0.30 13.33 -4.65
C LEU A 25 -0.12 14.47 -5.60
N SER A 26 -0.53 14.10 -6.82
CA SER A 26 -1.28 14.96 -7.72
C SER A 26 -2.78 14.87 -7.43
N ARG A 27 -3.43 16.02 -7.24
CA ARG A 27 -4.89 16.09 -7.03
C ARG A 27 -5.69 15.74 -8.29
N ASP A 28 -5.04 15.77 -9.46
CA ASP A 28 -5.68 15.37 -10.72
C ASP A 28 -5.73 13.85 -10.89
N SER A 29 -4.86 13.11 -10.18
CA SER A 29 -4.77 11.65 -10.29
C SER A 29 -5.59 10.88 -9.26
N VAL A 30 -5.94 11.49 -8.12
CA VAL A 30 -6.60 10.83 -7.00
C VAL A 30 -7.62 11.79 -6.39
N GLN A 31 -8.85 11.33 -6.20
CA GLN A 31 -9.89 12.08 -5.52
C GLN A 31 -9.87 11.82 -4.02
N TRP A 32 -10.41 12.75 -3.23
CA TRP A 32 -10.55 12.56 -1.78
C TRP A 32 -11.36 11.29 -1.42
N SER A 33 -12.42 10.99 -2.18
CA SER A 33 -13.22 9.78 -1.99
C SER A 33 -12.38 8.52 -2.05
N ASP A 34 -11.43 8.45 -2.99
CA ASP A 34 -10.55 7.29 -3.16
C ASP A 34 -9.68 7.08 -1.91
N LEU A 35 -9.10 8.17 -1.39
CA LEU A 35 -8.30 8.14 -0.16
C LEU A 35 -9.14 7.70 1.05
N CYS A 36 -10.38 8.17 1.12
CA CYS A 36 -11.30 7.84 2.19
C CYS A 36 -11.67 6.35 2.17
N ASP A 37 -12.05 5.81 1.00
CA ASP A 37 -12.43 4.42 0.84
C ASP A 37 -11.26 3.47 1.10
N VAL A 38 -10.06 3.79 0.59
CA VAL A 38 -8.84 3.03 0.86
C VAL A 38 -8.51 3.02 2.36
N SER A 39 -8.61 4.17 3.01
CA SER A 39 -8.32 4.30 4.45
C SER A 39 -9.31 3.52 5.30
N ARG A 40 -10.61 3.54 4.96
CA ARG A 40 -11.63 2.72 5.64
C ARG A 40 -11.39 1.23 5.47
N CYS A 41 -11.02 0.78 4.28
CA CYS A 41 -10.72 -0.61 4.03
C CYS A 41 -9.45 -1.09 4.76
N LEU A 42 -8.42 -0.25 4.86
CA LEU A 42 -7.23 -0.53 5.67
C LEU A 42 -7.54 -0.57 7.17
N GLY A 43 -8.37 0.37 7.63
CA GLY A 43 -8.61 0.62 9.04
C GLY A 43 -7.44 1.37 9.72
N ALA A 44 -7.72 1.93 10.90
CA ALA A 44 -6.83 2.85 11.60
C ALA A 44 -5.45 2.24 11.92
N ARG A 45 -5.42 0.97 12.35
CA ARG A 45 -4.19 0.27 12.75
C ARG A 45 -3.24 0.07 11.57
N SER A 46 -3.74 -0.50 10.48
CA SER A 46 -2.96 -0.83 9.29
C SER A 46 -2.45 0.44 8.59
N LEU A 47 -3.32 1.45 8.46
CA LEU A 47 -2.95 2.75 7.92
C LEU A 47 -1.84 3.41 8.75
N SER A 48 -1.99 3.42 10.08
CA SER A 48 -0.97 3.97 10.99
C SER A 48 0.37 3.24 10.90
N ALA A 49 0.36 1.92 10.64
CA ALA A 49 1.59 1.16 10.43
C ALA A 49 2.29 1.59 9.13
N LEU A 50 1.56 1.65 8.02
CA LEU A 50 2.08 2.12 6.74
C LEU A 50 2.69 3.52 6.84
N CYS A 51 1.93 4.49 7.37
CA CYS A 51 2.39 5.86 7.56
C CYS A 51 3.67 5.92 8.41
N ARG A 52 3.74 5.14 9.48
CA ARG A 52 4.93 5.06 10.34
C ARG A 52 6.15 4.54 9.59
N ARG A 53 6.01 3.49 8.79
CA ARG A 53 7.12 2.94 8.00
C ARG A 53 7.63 3.96 6.98
N PHE A 54 6.74 4.65 6.29
CA PHE A 54 7.12 5.73 5.37
C PHE A 54 7.78 6.91 6.09
N ALA A 55 7.27 7.30 7.26
CA ALA A 55 7.82 8.42 8.03
C ALA A 55 9.22 8.11 8.62
N GLN A 56 9.51 6.85 8.93
CA GLN A 56 10.78 6.44 9.52
C GLN A 56 11.94 6.43 8.52
N ASP A 57 11.71 5.95 7.29
CA ASP A 57 12.74 5.94 6.24
C ASP A 57 12.10 5.96 4.85
N TYR A 58 11.63 7.14 4.45
CA TYR A 58 10.93 7.32 3.17
C TYR A 58 11.79 6.92 1.97
N ARG A 59 13.08 7.26 1.98
CA ARG A 59 13.99 6.98 0.86
C ARG A 59 14.19 5.48 0.68
N TYR A 60 14.25 4.72 1.76
CA TYR A 60 14.39 3.27 1.67
C TYR A 60 13.08 2.56 1.30
N THR A 61 11.97 3.04 1.86
CA THR A 61 10.66 2.35 1.83
C THR A 61 9.86 2.61 0.56
N THR A 62 10.16 3.67 -0.19
CA THR A 62 9.48 3.95 -1.48
C THR A 62 9.75 2.89 -2.58
N ALA A 63 10.82 2.09 -2.45
CA ALA A 63 11.13 1.04 -3.41
C ALA A 63 10.59 -0.33 -2.97
N GLY A 64 10.08 -1.11 -3.93
CA GLY A 64 9.64 -2.49 -3.72
C GLY A 64 8.27 -2.62 -3.05
N PHE A 65 7.48 -1.54 -2.99
CA PHE A 65 6.07 -1.63 -2.64
C PHE A 65 5.32 -2.46 -3.71
N PRO A 66 4.29 -3.25 -3.35
CA PRO A 66 3.62 -4.13 -4.29
C PRO A 66 3.01 -3.42 -5.50
N ASP A 67 3.03 -4.08 -6.65
CA ASP A 67 2.60 -3.52 -7.95
C ASP A 67 1.12 -3.13 -7.98
N LEU A 68 0.26 -3.95 -7.38
CA LEU A 68 -1.20 -3.79 -7.46
C LEU A 68 -1.83 -3.66 -6.08
N THR A 69 -2.90 -2.87 -6.02
CA THR A 69 -3.83 -2.82 -4.90
C THR A 69 -5.20 -3.23 -5.40
N LEU A 70 -5.75 -4.32 -4.87
CA LEU A 70 -7.10 -4.79 -5.21
C LEU A 70 -8.14 -4.22 -4.24
N TRP A 71 -9.41 -4.33 -4.63
CA TRP A 71 -10.54 -3.92 -3.77
C TRP A 71 -10.52 -4.67 -2.43
N ASN A 72 -11.03 -4.02 -1.36
CA ASN A 72 -10.87 -4.47 0.03
C ASN A 72 -9.41 -4.54 0.52
N ILE A 73 -8.51 -3.82 -0.16
CA ILE A 73 -7.10 -3.62 0.17
C ILE A 73 -6.33 -4.93 0.38
N ARG A 74 -6.15 -5.62 -0.74
CA ARG A 74 -5.12 -6.65 -0.88
C ARG A 74 -4.01 -6.13 -1.78
N PHE A 75 -2.77 -6.16 -1.28
CA PHE A 75 -1.61 -5.80 -2.08
C PHE A 75 -1.06 -7.02 -2.80
N VAL A 76 -0.79 -6.88 -4.10
CA VAL A 76 -0.32 -7.98 -4.94
C VAL A 76 0.97 -7.59 -5.64
N GLU A 77 1.99 -8.41 -5.46
CA GLU A 77 3.27 -8.31 -6.17
C GLU A 77 3.26 -9.28 -7.35
N VAL A 78 3.41 -8.76 -8.56
CA VAL A 78 3.31 -9.53 -9.80
C VAL A 78 4.70 -9.92 -10.28
N LYS A 79 4.85 -11.18 -10.68
CA LYS A 79 6.12 -11.74 -11.16
C LYS A 79 5.90 -12.56 -12.41
N SER A 80 6.88 -12.52 -13.33
CA SER A 80 6.94 -13.53 -14.38
C SER A 80 7.30 -14.90 -13.79
N ASP A 81 7.14 -15.96 -14.56
CA ASP A 81 7.58 -17.32 -14.18
C ASP A 81 9.11 -17.46 -14.05
N THR A 82 9.87 -16.49 -14.56
CA THR A 82 11.33 -16.41 -14.45
C THR A 82 11.84 -15.39 -13.41
N ASP A 83 10.99 -14.46 -12.96
CA ASP A 83 11.40 -13.40 -12.04
C ASP A 83 11.37 -13.86 -10.57
N LYS A 84 12.33 -13.35 -9.79
CA LYS A 84 12.41 -13.57 -8.34
C LYS A 84 12.17 -12.25 -7.62
N PRO A 85 11.36 -12.24 -6.56
CA PRO A 85 11.16 -11.01 -5.80
C PRO A 85 12.47 -10.55 -5.16
N SER A 86 12.71 -9.25 -5.26
CA SER A 86 13.85 -8.61 -4.60
C SER A 86 13.70 -8.65 -3.08
N LEU A 87 14.80 -8.46 -2.35
CA LEU A 87 14.77 -8.43 -0.88
C LEU A 87 13.81 -7.34 -0.35
N LYS A 88 13.75 -6.18 -1.01
CA LYS A 88 12.83 -5.08 -0.62
C LYS A 88 11.37 -5.48 -0.79
N GLN A 89 11.02 -6.17 -1.87
CA GLN A 89 9.66 -6.68 -2.11
C GLN A 89 9.29 -7.72 -1.05
N ILE A 90 10.19 -8.66 -0.75
CA ILE A 90 9.97 -9.65 0.33
C ILE A 90 9.74 -8.95 1.68
N GLN A 91 10.56 -7.95 2.02
CA GLN A 91 10.42 -7.17 3.25
C GLN A 91 9.08 -6.43 3.31
N TRP A 92 8.61 -5.86 2.19
CA TRP A 92 7.30 -5.21 2.11
C TRP A 92 6.17 -6.21 2.33
N MET A 93 6.18 -7.34 1.64
CA MET A 93 5.17 -8.38 1.77
C MET A 93 5.08 -8.89 3.21
N HIS A 94 6.22 -9.14 3.85
CA HIS A 94 6.27 -9.55 5.26
C HIS A 94 5.76 -8.46 6.21
N TYR A 95 6.17 -7.20 6.00
CA TYR A 95 5.71 -6.08 6.82
C TYR A 95 4.19 -5.90 6.76
N LEU A 96 3.61 -5.98 5.56
CA LEU A 96 2.16 -5.86 5.36
C LEU A 96 1.43 -6.98 6.11
N GLN A 97 1.86 -8.23 5.97
CA GLN A 97 1.28 -9.38 6.68
C GLN A 97 1.36 -9.24 8.20
N GLN A 98 2.51 -8.82 8.73
CA GLN A 98 2.70 -8.58 10.18
C GLN A 98 1.77 -7.50 10.74
N ASN A 99 1.29 -6.58 9.89
CA ASN A 99 0.36 -5.53 10.27
C ASN A 99 -1.09 -5.85 9.91
N GLY A 100 -1.39 -7.10 9.56
CA GLY A 100 -2.76 -7.57 9.29
C GLY A 100 -3.30 -7.11 7.94
N ILE A 101 -2.42 -6.78 6.99
CA ILE A 101 -2.80 -6.40 5.63
C ILE A 101 -2.65 -7.60 4.70
N ASP A 102 -3.70 -7.91 3.96
CA ASP A 102 -3.72 -9.00 2.99
C ASP A 102 -2.70 -8.78 1.87
N THR A 103 -1.89 -9.81 1.59
CA THR A 103 -0.94 -9.78 0.48
C THR A 103 -0.86 -11.08 -0.30
N GLU A 104 -0.50 -11.00 -1.59
CA GLU A 104 -0.29 -12.17 -2.44
C GLU A 104 0.80 -11.94 -3.49
N PHE A 105 1.52 -13.00 -3.87
CA PHE A 105 2.35 -13.01 -5.08
C PHE A 105 1.56 -13.60 -6.25
N CYS A 106 1.49 -12.87 -7.36
CA CYS A 106 0.86 -13.32 -8.60
C CYS A 106 1.92 -13.68 -9.64
N TYR A 107 2.05 -14.97 -9.97
CA TYR A 107 3.02 -15.45 -10.97
C TYR A 107 2.34 -15.67 -12.33
N VAL A 108 2.74 -14.91 -13.34
CA VAL A 108 2.20 -14.94 -14.70
C VAL A 108 3.26 -15.52 -15.65
N GLY A 109 2.92 -16.57 -16.40
CA GLY A 109 3.85 -17.18 -17.36
C GLY A 109 3.37 -18.50 -17.91
N VAL A 110 4.03 -18.96 -18.98
CA VAL A 110 3.61 -20.15 -19.75
C VAL A 110 3.87 -21.45 -18.98
N HIS A 111 4.85 -21.44 -18.07
CA HIS A 111 5.24 -22.60 -17.26
C HIS A 111 4.96 -22.41 -15.76
N THR A 112 4.03 -21.52 -15.41
CA THR A 112 3.73 -21.24 -13.99
C THR A 112 3.09 -22.44 -13.29
N MET A 113 3.91 -23.22 -12.57
CA MET A 113 3.47 -24.29 -11.67
C MET A 113 3.20 -23.77 -10.25
N ARG A 114 3.50 -22.49 -9.97
CA ARG A 114 3.35 -21.87 -8.66
C ARG A 114 1.89 -21.51 -8.40
N LYS A 115 1.09 -22.52 -8.05
CA LYS A 115 -0.26 -22.31 -7.49
C LYS A 115 -0.12 -21.81 -6.05
N LYS A 116 -0.49 -20.54 -5.83
CA LYS A 116 -0.68 -19.88 -4.52
C LYS A 116 0.53 -19.97 -3.59
N ALA A 117 1.28 -18.87 -3.45
CA ALA A 117 2.03 -18.66 -2.22
C ALA A 117 1.00 -18.48 -1.08
N ARG A 118 0.64 -19.59 -0.41
CA ARG A 118 -0.10 -19.53 0.85
C ARG A 118 0.76 -18.73 1.82
N ALA A 119 0.24 -17.60 2.31
CA ALA A 119 0.71 -17.04 3.57
C ALA A 119 0.67 -18.18 4.61
N GLN A 120 1.84 -18.56 5.10
CA GLN A 120 1.97 -19.36 6.32
C GLN A 120 2.16 -18.39 7.48
#